data_AF-A0A2E2KKW5-F1
#
_entry.id   AF-A0A2E2KKW5-F1
#
_cell.length_a   1.000
_cell.length_b   1.000
_cell.length_c   1.000
_cell.angle_alpha   90.00
_cell.angle_beta   90.00
_cell.angle_gamma   90.00
#
_symmetry.space_group_name_H-M   'P 1'
#
loop_
_entity.id
_entity.type
_entity.pdbx_description
1 polymer ?
#
loop_
_entity_poly.entity_id
_entity_poly.type
_entity_poly.pdbx_seq_one_letter_code
_entity_poly.pdbx_strand_id
1 'polypeptide(L)'
;MRLNKKKNTLAISLALLLSSEAYANLEVNISYLKQEIDKGPVLSNILPEPENAGIQGAKLAIQDSNTTGRFLKHKYDLKDYSHSDATQLLMQAQQQYSEGTRFFVLNTDAKTLKEITKALPADALFFNAGTQDDDLRQ
;
A
#
# COMPACT_ATOMS: atom_id res chain seq x y z
N MET A 1 -7.39 -40.65 45.92
CA MET A 1 -6.68 -40.09 44.74
C MET A 1 -6.45 -38.59 44.95
N ARG A 2 -5.35 -38.20 45.60
CA ARG A 2 -5.05 -36.80 45.95
C ARG A 2 -4.51 -36.08 44.70
N LEU A 3 -5.36 -35.32 44.01
CA LEU A 3 -4.96 -34.51 42.86
C LEU A 3 -3.98 -33.41 43.29
N ASN A 4 -2.90 -33.31 42.53
CA ASN A 4 -1.70 -32.56 42.82
C ASN A 4 -1.90 -31.05 42.60
N LYS A 5 -2.60 -30.37 43.52
CA LYS A 5 -2.97 -28.95 43.42
C LYS A 5 -1.80 -28.02 43.07
N LYS A 6 -0.57 -28.31 43.54
CA LYS A 6 0.64 -27.50 43.29
C LYS A 6 1.08 -27.52 41.81
N LYS A 7 0.90 -28.64 41.10
CA LYS A 7 1.27 -28.73 39.67
C LYS A 7 0.32 -27.91 38.80
N ASN A 8 -0.98 -27.92 39.14
CA ASN A 8 -1.97 -27.12 38.42
C ASN A 8 -1.81 -25.62 38.71
N THR A 9 -1.41 -25.21 39.92
CA THR A 9 -1.12 -23.79 40.20
C THR A 9 0.09 -23.30 39.41
N LEU A 10 1.16 -24.12 39.34
CA LEU A 10 2.38 -23.76 38.60
C LEU A 10 2.13 -23.65 37.08
N ALA A 11 1.28 -24.51 36.52
CA ALA A 11 0.90 -24.46 35.11
C ALA A 11 0.05 -23.23 34.75
N ILE A 12 -0.83 -22.79 35.66
CA ILE A 12 -1.66 -21.59 35.46
C ILE A 12 -0.80 -20.32 35.55
N SER A 13 0.17 -20.27 36.48
CA SER A 13 1.12 -19.16 36.58
C SER A 13 1.98 -18.97 35.32
N LEU A 14 2.34 -20.07 34.65
CA LEU A 14 3.16 -20.03 33.44
C LEU A 14 2.35 -19.57 32.20
N ALA A 15 1.06 -19.87 32.14
CA ALA A 15 0.19 -19.45 31.04
C ALA A 15 -0.09 -17.93 31.06
N LEU A 16 -0.14 -17.31 32.24
CA LEU A 16 -0.32 -15.86 32.42
C LEU A 16 0.92 -15.04 32.05
N LEU A 17 2.12 -15.63 32.06
CA LEU A 17 3.37 -14.96 31.69
C LEU A 17 3.60 -14.88 30.16
N LEU A 18 2.81 -15.61 29.37
CA LEU A 18 2.89 -15.62 27.90
C LEU A 18 1.95 -14.60 27.25
N SER A 19 1.13 -13.91 28.04
CA SER A 19 0.25 -12.83 27.57
C SER A 19 1.00 -11.51 27.47
N SER A 20 2.10 -11.47 26.70
CA SER A 20 2.61 -10.18 26.25
C SER A 20 1.70 -9.70 25.13
N GLU A 21 0.84 -8.73 25.40
CA GLU A 21 0.26 -7.90 24.35
C GLU A 21 1.42 -7.17 23.68
N ALA A 22 2.00 -7.81 22.66
CA ALA A 22 2.90 -7.14 21.75
C ALA A 22 2.05 -6.12 21.01
N TYR A 23 2.02 -4.88 21.51
CA TYR A 23 1.69 -3.70 20.71
C TYR A 23 2.78 -3.60 19.63
N ALA A 24 2.65 -4.45 18.61
CA ALA A 24 3.55 -4.51 17.48
C ALA A 24 3.47 -3.17 16.74
N ASN A 25 4.63 -2.63 16.35
CA ASN A 25 4.65 -1.49 15.45
C ASN A 25 3.95 -1.92 14.15
N LEU A 26 2.92 -1.19 13.75
CA LEU A 26 2.21 -1.47 12.50
C LEU A 26 2.98 -0.81 11.36
N GLU A 27 3.58 -1.62 10.50
CA GLU A 27 4.24 -1.14 9.28
C GLU A 27 3.32 -1.33 8.08
N VAL A 28 2.99 -0.22 7.42
CA VAL A 28 2.12 -0.19 6.24
C VAL A 28 2.96 0.21 5.04
N ASN A 29 3.29 -0.79 4.22
CA ASN A 29 4.00 -0.60 2.97
C ASN A 29 3.01 -0.28 1.84
N ILE A 30 3.27 0.80 1.12
CA ILE A 30 2.43 1.32 0.04
C ILE A 30 3.29 1.46 -1.21
N SER A 31 2.83 0.91 -2.34
CA SER A 31 3.47 1.09 -3.64
C SER A 31 2.67 2.09 -4.47
N TYR A 32 3.33 3.15 -4.93
CA TYR A 32 2.78 4.10 -5.90
C TYR A 32 3.32 3.76 -7.29
N LEU A 33 2.44 3.38 -8.20
CA LEU A 33 2.77 3.01 -9.57
C LEU A 33 2.21 4.07 -10.51
N LYS A 34 3.10 4.72 -11.27
CA LYS A 34 2.74 5.75 -12.24
C LYS A 34 3.05 5.29 -13.66
N GLN A 35 2.07 5.46 -14.54
CA GLN A 35 2.29 5.33 -15.97
C GLN A 35 2.63 6.69 -16.58
N GLU A 36 3.74 6.76 -17.28
CA GLU A 36 4.13 7.95 -18.04
C GLU A 36 3.43 7.93 -19.40
N ILE A 37 2.36 8.73 -19.49
CA ILE A 37 1.55 8.85 -20.70
C ILE A 37 1.91 10.16 -21.39
N ASP A 38 2.41 10.07 -22.61
CA ASP A 38 2.57 11.24 -23.48
C ASP A 38 1.19 11.79 -23.85
N LYS A 39 0.87 12.99 -23.37
CA LYS A 39 -0.39 13.68 -23.65
C LYS A 39 -0.40 14.35 -25.03
N GLY A 40 0.71 14.27 -25.77
CA GLY A 40 0.88 14.92 -27.06
C GLY A 40 1.00 16.44 -26.94
N PRO A 41 1.19 17.13 -28.08
CA PRO A 41 1.28 18.58 -28.09
C PRO A 41 -0.07 19.20 -27.71
N VAL A 42 -0.06 20.08 -26.71
CA VAL A 42 -1.24 20.88 -26.36
C VAL A 42 -1.38 22.03 -27.36
N LEU A 43 -2.56 22.20 -27.94
CA LEU A 43 -2.89 23.33 -28.85
C LEU A 43 -3.22 24.63 -28.09
N SER A 44 -3.07 24.64 -26.75
CA SER A 44 -3.56 25.68 -25.84
C SER A 44 -2.42 26.30 -25.02
N ASN A 45 -2.59 27.54 -24.57
CA ASN A 45 -1.72 28.22 -23.60
C ASN A 45 -1.92 27.74 -22.15
N ILE A 46 -2.61 26.60 -21.95
CA ILE A 46 -2.81 26.02 -20.63
C ILE A 46 -1.49 25.38 -20.18
N LEU A 47 -1.06 25.74 -18.97
CA LEU A 47 0.12 25.12 -18.36
C LEU A 47 -0.11 23.61 -18.24
N PRO A 48 0.85 22.79 -18.70
CA PRO A 48 0.74 21.36 -18.51
C PRO A 48 0.69 21.02 -17.02
N GLU A 49 0.03 19.93 -16.71
CA GLU A 49 0.07 19.37 -15.37
C GLU A 49 1.53 19.03 -14.98
N PRO A 50 1.96 19.32 -13.74
CA PRO A 50 3.30 18.98 -13.30
C PRO A 50 3.61 17.49 -13.46
N GLU A 51 4.81 17.15 -13.91
CA GLU A 51 5.23 15.75 -14.09
C GLU A 51 5.18 14.94 -12.78
N ASN A 52 5.35 15.60 -11.64
CA ASN A 52 5.30 14.98 -10.31
C ASN A 52 3.96 15.18 -9.59
N ALA A 53 2.91 15.59 -10.32
CA ALA A 53 1.55 15.59 -9.80
C ALA A 53 1.17 14.17 -9.34
N GLY A 54 0.32 14.08 -8.32
CA GLY A 54 0.01 12.81 -7.65
C GLY A 54 1.09 12.39 -6.64
N ILE A 55 2.32 12.10 -7.08
CA ILE A 55 3.37 11.59 -6.17
C ILE A 55 3.74 12.60 -5.08
N GLN A 56 3.78 13.89 -5.38
CA GLN A 56 4.02 14.91 -4.36
C GLN A 56 2.89 14.95 -3.31
N GLY A 57 1.64 14.75 -3.74
CA GLY A 57 0.50 14.62 -2.83
C GLY A 57 0.60 13.37 -1.95
N ALA A 58 0.98 12.23 -2.53
CA ALA A 58 1.19 10.99 -1.79
C ALA A 58 2.33 11.13 -0.75
N LYS A 59 3.46 11.74 -1.13
CA LYS A 59 4.58 12.02 -0.21
C LYS A 59 4.15 12.91 0.95
N LEU A 60 3.37 13.96 0.67
CA LEU A 60 2.80 14.83 1.70
C LEU A 60 1.86 14.07 2.64
N ALA A 61 0.97 13.25 2.09
CA ALA A 61 0.03 12.44 2.88
C ALA A 61 0.76 11.45 3.80
N ILE A 62 1.88 10.87 3.36
CA ILE A 62 2.70 9.96 4.17
C ILE A 62 3.42 10.70 5.29
N GLN A 63 3.96 11.89 5.00
CA GLN A 63 4.57 12.74 6.02
C GLN A 63 3.54 13.09 7.10
N ASP A 64 2.35 13.52 6.71
CA ASP A 64 1.25 13.85 7.62
C ASP A 64 0.78 12.62 8.42
N SER A 65 0.54 11.48 7.75
CA SER A 65 0.12 10.23 8.39
C SER A 65 1.14 9.75 9.43
N ASN A 66 2.43 9.90 9.17
CA ASN A 66 3.49 9.53 10.11
C ASN A 66 3.60 10.50 11.31
N THR A 67 3.11 11.74 11.21
CA THR A 67 3.07 12.65 12.39
C THR A 67 2.15 12.10 13.48
N THR A 68 0.96 11.64 13.09
CA THR A 68 -0.02 11.01 13.99
C THR A 68 0.34 9.55 14.27
N GLY A 69 0.82 8.83 13.25
CA GLY A 69 1.23 7.43 13.33
C GLY A 69 2.28 7.16 14.42
N ARG A 70 3.21 8.09 14.66
CA ARG A 70 4.19 7.98 15.76
C ARG A 70 3.55 7.78 17.14
N PHE A 71 2.39 8.39 17.40
CA PHE A 71 1.67 8.21 18.67
C PHE A 71 1.01 6.84 18.76
N LEU A 72 0.55 6.31 17.62
CA LEU A 72 -0.09 4.99 17.51
C LEU A 72 0.91 3.85 17.25
N LYS A 73 2.21 4.13 17.17
CA LYS A 73 3.26 3.18 16.74
C LYS A 73 3.01 2.62 15.33
N HIS A 74 2.42 3.42 14.46
CA HIS A 74 2.24 3.11 13.05
C HIS A 74 3.33 3.80 12.23
N LYS A 75 3.83 3.10 11.22
CA LYS A 75 4.78 3.61 10.23
C LYS A 75 4.25 3.34 8.84
N TYR A 76 4.13 4.39 8.04
CA TYR A 76 3.71 4.33 6.65
C TYR A 76 4.91 4.57 5.75
N ASP A 77 5.22 3.62 4.88
CA ASP A 77 6.33 3.69 3.93
C ASP A 77 5.78 3.67 2.51
N LEU A 78 6.22 4.62 1.70
CA LEU A 78 5.82 4.77 0.30
C LEU A 78 7.02 4.49 -0.60
N LYS A 79 6.87 3.56 -1.53
CA LYS A 79 7.80 3.34 -2.63
C LYS A 79 7.14 3.80 -3.93
N ASP A 80 7.82 4.65 -4.69
CA ASP A 80 7.32 5.16 -5.97
C ASP A 80 8.06 4.57 -7.17
N TYR A 81 7.29 4.16 -8.18
CA TYR A 81 7.78 3.62 -9.44
C TYR A 81 7.05 4.27 -10.60
N SER A 82 7.79 4.68 -11.63
CA SER A 82 7.27 5.35 -12.81
C SER A 82 7.83 4.70 -14.06
N HIS A 83 6.97 4.30 -14.99
CA HIS A 83 7.36 3.73 -16.27
C HIS A 83 6.34 4.09 -17.35
N SER A 84 6.79 4.28 -18.58
CA SER A 84 5.91 4.43 -19.75
C SER A 84 5.33 3.11 -20.24
N ASP A 85 6.03 1.99 -20.00
CA ASP A 85 5.60 0.65 -20.40
C ASP A 85 4.73 -0.01 -19.32
N ALA A 86 3.48 -0.31 -19.70
CA ALA A 86 2.50 -1.01 -18.86
C ALA A 86 3.01 -2.39 -18.39
N THR A 87 3.79 -3.10 -19.20
CA THR A 87 4.34 -4.41 -18.86
C THR A 87 5.36 -4.31 -17.73
N GLN A 88 6.22 -3.29 -17.77
CA GLN A 88 7.19 -3.03 -16.71
C GLN A 88 6.49 -2.64 -15.39
N LEU A 89 5.42 -1.84 -15.47
CA LEU A 89 4.61 -1.53 -14.28
C LEU A 89 3.94 -2.77 -13.69
N LEU A 90 3.41 -3.66 -14.54
CA LEU A 90 2.82 -4.91 -14.08
C LEU A 90 3.85 -5.79 -13.37
N MET A 91 5.05 -5.93 -13.96
CA MET A 91 6.16 -6.66 -13.32
C MET A 91 6.55 -6.03 -11.98
N GLN A 92 6.62 -4.70 -11.92
CA GLN A 92 6.92 -3.98 -10.69
C GLN A 92 5.84 -4.20 -9.61
N ALA A 93 4.56 -4.21 -10.00
CA ALA A 93 3.44 -4.50 -9.09
C ALA A 93 3.56 -5.91 -8.50
N GLN A 94 3.84 -6.91 -9.35
CA GLN A 94 4.06 -8.30 -8.93
C GLN A 94 5.26 -8.44 -7.99
N GLN A 95 6.36 -7.76 -8.31
CA GLN A 95 7.53 -7.74 -7.44
C GLN A 95 7.19 -7.14 -6.07
N GLN A 96 6.56 -5.96 -6.01
CA GLN A 96 6.20 -5.33 -4.74
C GLN A 96 5.22 -6.17 -3.92
N TYR A 97 4.27 -6.85 -4.58
CA TYR A 97 3.38 -7.80 -3.91
C TYR A 97 4.15 -8.98 -3.30
N SER A 98 5.11 -9.55 -4.05
CA SER A 98 5.97 -10.63 -3.56
C SER A 98 6.86 -10.21 -2.39
N GLU A 99 7.26 -8.94 -2.33
CA GLU A 99 8.00 -8.33 -1.21
C GLU A 99 7.11 -8.03 0.01
N GLY A 100 5.81 -8.34 -0.04
CA GLY A 100 4.88 -8.18 1.09
C GLY A 100 4.02 -6.91 1.03
N THR A 101 4.14 -6.09 -0.01
CA THR A 101 3.26 -4.92 -0.19
C THR A 101 1.84 -5.38 -0.50
N ARG A 102 0.84 -4.76 0.15
CA ARG A 102 -0.58 -5.05 -0.08
C ARG A 102 -1.40 -3.84 -0.51
N PHE A 103 -0.85 -2.64 -0.39
CA PHE A 103 -1.53 -1.40 -0.76
C PHE A 103 -0.86 -0.79 -1.99
N PHE A 104 -1.65 -0.55 -3.02
CA PHE A 104 -1.17 -0.05 -4.32
C PHE A 104 -1.96 1.19 -4.73
N VAL A 105 -1.27 2.31 -4.94
CA VAL A 105 -1.83 3.52 -5.54
C VAL A 105 -1.47 3.51 -7.01
N LEU A 106 -2.46 3.43 -7.89
CA LEU A 106 -2.29 3.31 -9.33
C LEU A 106 -2.64 4.63 -10.01
N ASN A 107 -1.62 5.34 -10.47
CA ASN A 107 -1.77 6.49 -11.35
C ASN A 107 -1.44 6.08 -12.80
N THR A 108 -2.36 5.33 -13.40
CA THR A 108 -2.21 4.74 -14.73
C THR A 108 -3.46 4.97 -15.57
N ASP A 109 -3.41 4.63 -16.85
CA ASP A 109 -4.62 4.52 -17.66
C ASP A 109 -5.52 3.35 -17.17
N ALA A 110 -6.76 3.32 -17.65
CA ALA A 110 -7.75 2.31 -17.26
C ALA A 110 -7.35 0.89 -17.68
N LYS A 111 -6.64 0.74 -18.81
CA LYS A 111 -6.26 -0.57 -19.33
C LYS A 111 -5.20 -1.20 -18.42
N THR A 112 -4.14 -0.46 -18.12
CA THR A 112 -3.04 -0.87 -17.24
C THR A 112 -3.55 -1.14 -15.82
N LEU A 113 -4.46 -0.30 -15.31
CA LEU A 113 -5.10 -0.54 -14.02
C LEU A 113 -5.85 -1.88 -14.00
N LYS A 114 -6.70 -2.13 -15.01
CA LYS A 114 -7.46 -3.38 -15.14
C LYS A 114 -6.53 -4.60 -15.30
N GLU A 115 -5.38 -4.46 -15.96
CA GLU A 115 -4.37 -5.52 -16.08
C GLU A 115 -3.69 -5.84 -14.74
N ILE A 116 -3.24 -4.82 -14.00
CA ILE A 116 -2.57 -4.99 -12.69
C ILE A 116 -3.52 -5.62 -11.67
N THR A 117 -4.75 -5.11 -11.56
CA THR A 117 -5.75 -5.61 -10.60
C THR A 117 -6.15 -7.06 -10.86
N LYS A 118 -6.17 -7.51 -12.13
CA LYS A 118 -6.43 -8.91 -12.49
C LYS A 118 -5.26 -9.85 -12.22
N ALA A 119 -4.03 -9.34 -12.29
CA ALA A 119 -2.82 -10.15 -12.17
C ALA A 119 -2.40 -10.41 -10.73
N LEU A 120 -2.88 -9.61 -9.79
CA LEU A 120 -2.54 -9.72 -8.37
C LEU A 120 -3.66 -10.41 -7.56
N PRO A 121 -3.32 -11.09 -6.45
CA PRO A 121 -4.31 -11.76 -5.62
C PRO A 121 -5.30 -10.80 -4.93
N ALA A 122 -6.43 -11.34 -4.46
CA ALA A 122 -7.56 -10.58 -3.93
C ALA A 122 -7.29 -9.85 -2.60
N ASP A 123 -6.19 -10.17 -1.90
CA ASP A 123 -5.76 -9.47 -0.69
C ASP A 123 -4.94 -8.20 -0.98
N ALA A 124 -4.62 -7.94 -2.25
CA ALA A 124 -4.07 -6.65 -2.68
C ALA A 124 -5.19 -5.60 -2.80
N LEU A 125 -4.99 -4.44 -2.17
CA LEU A 125 -5.90 -3.30 -2.22
C LEU A 125 -5.36 -2.24 -3.18
N PHE A 126 -6.22 -1.81 -4.10
CA PHE A 126 -5.88 -0.85 -5.15
C PHE A 126 -6.64 0.46 -4.97
N PHE A 127 -5.92 1.57 -5.12
CA PHE A 127 -6.48 2.92 -5.14
C PHE A 127 -6.23 3.54 -6.51
N ASN A 128 -7.30 3.85 -7.24
CA ASN A 128 -7.19 4.58 -8.49
C ASN A 128 -6.87 6.06 -8.22
N ALA A 129 -5.78 6.56 -8.80
CA ALA A 129 -5.35 7.95 -8.70
C ALA A 129 -5.11 8.62 -10.07
N GLY A 130 -5.37 7.92 -11.18
CA GLY A 130 -5.03 8.40 -12.53
C GLY A 130 -6.23 8.46 -13.47
N THR A 131 -6.93 7.35 -13.66
CA THR A 131 -8.00 7.26 -14.64
C THR A 131 -9.33 7.76 -14.10
N GLN A 132 -10.08 8.47 -14.94
CA GLN A 132 -11.43 8.95 -14.62
C GLN A 132 -12.54 8.02 -15.13
N ASP A 133 -12.18 6.92 -15.80
CA ASP A 133 -13.08 5.94 -16.43
C ASP A 133 -14.21 5.51 -15.49
N ASP A 134 -15.45 5.69 -15.94
CA ASP A 134 -16.67 5.43 -15.18
C ASP A 134 -16.90 3.93 -14.92
N ASP A 135 -16.34 3.05 -15.76
CA ASP A 135 -16.41 1.59 -15.56
C ASP A 135 -15.76 1.15 -14.24
N LEU A 136 -14.90 1.99 -13.66
CA LEU A 136 -14.21 1.73 -12.39
C LEU A 136 -14.94 2.31 -11.16
N ARG A 137 -16.14 2.89 -11.33
CA ARG A 137 -16.93 3.57 -10.27
C ARG A 137 -18.17 2.80 -9.83
N GLN A 138 -18.20 1.49 -10.09
CA GLN A 138 -19.33 0.60 -9.79
C GLN A 138 -19.42 0.26 -8.30
#